data_AF-A0A1X7BT79-F1
#
_entry.id   AF-A0A1X7BT79-F1
#
_cell.length_a   1.000
_cell.length_b   1.000
_cell.length_c   1.000
_cell.angle_alpha   90.00
_cell.angle_beta   90.00
_cell.angle_gamma   90.00
#
_symmetry.space_group_name_H-M   'P 1'
#
loop_
_entity.id
_entity.type
_entity.pdbx_description
1 polymer ?
#
loop_
_entity_poly.entity_id
_entity_poly.type
_entity_poly.pdbx_seq_one_letter_code
_entity_poly.pdbx_strand_id
1 'polypeptide(L)'
;MKTGKPNTRLSEKLNAELDTIRQEHAALMASQLKSFRNDLTSIAQHARNTIETDTRHFLKTNKSYFETRTQQIKRWTSISPWLTTGLALMVIALMMGLSWFWTSMLTNSELTQMGLTRIDQNDQTWLVMNPDKTALKNCTLASAPMLCIEIKER
;
A
#
# COMPACT_ATOMS: atom_id res chain seq x y z
N MET A 1 13.77 18.66 112.11
CA MET A 1 14.47 17.83 111.11
C MET A 1 13.99 18.25 109.72
N LYS A 2 14.81 18.94 108.93
CA LYS A 2 14.53 19.18 107.50
C LYS A 2 15.46 18.24 106.73
N THR A 3 14.92 17.10 106.29
CA THR A 3 15.62 16.16 105.42
C THR A 3 15.76 16.81 104.04
N GLY A 4 17.00 17.18 103.70
CA GLY A 4 17.34 17.72 102.39
C GLY A 4 17.03 16.72 101.28
N LYS A 5 16.55 17.24 100.14
CA LYS A 5 16.25 16.48 98.92
C LYS A 5 17.41 15.55 98.53
N PRO A 6 17.15 14.33 98.06
CA PRO A 6 18.20 13.48 97.51
C PRO A 6 18.73 14.16 96.25
N ASN A 7 20.01 14.57 96.25
CA ASN A 7 20.70 14.99 95.05
C ASN A 7 20.86 13.75 94.16
N THR A 8 19.99 13.62 93.17
CA THR A 8 20.15 12.63 92.09
C THR A 8 21.54 12.79 91.50
N ARG A 9 22.30 11.69 91.42
CA ARG A 9 23.64 11.71 90.85
C ARG A 9 23.53 12.20 89.41
N LEU A 10 24.37 13.17 89.05
CA LEU A 10 24.39 13.79 87.72
C LEU A 10 24.42 12.75 86.58
N SER A 11 25.09 11.62 86.81
CA SER A 11 25.16 10.47 85.90
C SER A 11 23.79 9.85 85.58
N GLU A 12 22.89 9.76 86.55
CA GLU A 12 21.57 9.17 86.38
C GLU A 12 20.64 10.13 85.61
N LYS A 13 20.78 11.43 85.86
CA LYS A 13 20.11 12.47 85.09
C LYS A 13 20.59 12.52 83.63
N LEU A 14 21.90 12.46 83.40
CA LEU A 14 22.45 12.41 82.03
C LEU A 14 22.03 11.15 81.28
N ASN A 15 21.99 10.01 81.95
CA ASN A 15 21.58 8.76 81.31
C ASN A 15 20.10 8.80 80.90
N ALA A 16 19.24 9.36 81.76
CA ALA A 16 17.84 9.58 81.43
C ALA A 16 17.66 10.57 80.25
N GLU A 17 18.42 11.68 80.23
CA GLU A 17 18.40 12.62 79.10
C GLU A 17 18.88 11.96 77.80
N LEU A 18 19.94 11.16 77.86
CA LEU A 18 20.46 10.44 76.70
C LEU A 18 19.44 9.42 76.14
N ASP A 19 18.71 8.73 77.04
CA ASP A 19 17.65 7.80 76.64
C ASP A 19 16.44 8.54 76.04
N THR A 20 16.07 9.71 76.57
CA THR A 20 15.02 10.54 75.95
C THR A 20 15.43 11.03 74.57
N ILE A 21 16.68 11.47 74.38
CA ILE A 21 17.20 11.90 73.08
C ILE A 21 17.21 10.71 72.10
N ARG A 22 17.58 9.51 72.54
CA ARG A 22 17.51 8.29 71.72
C ARG A 22 16.08 7.97 71.30
N GLN A 23 15.12 8.04 72.22
CA GLN A 23 13.71 7.79 71.92
C GLN A 23 13.14 8.83 70.97
N GLU A 24 13.44 10.11 71.16
CA GLU A 24 12.99 11.19 70.28
C GLU A 24 13.58 11.03 68.87
N HIS A 25 14.87 10.73 68.76
CA HIS A 25 15.50 10.41 67.48
C HIS A 25 14.88 9.17 66.81
N ALA A 26 14.60 8.12 67.57
CA ALA A 26 13.95 6.92 67.04
C ALA A 26 12.53 7.23 66.54
N ALA A 27 11.78 8.05 67.26
CA ALA A 27 10.43 8.48 66.88
C ALA A 27 10.44 9.37 65.61
N LEU A 28 11.42 10.28 65.50
CA LEU A 28 11.65 11.10 64.31
C LEU A 28 12.00 10.24 63.09
N MET A 29 12.91 9.26 63.26
CA MET A 29 13.25 8.34 62.18
C MET A 29 12.05 7.50 61.74
N ALA A 30 11.25 7.00 62.68
CA ALA A 30 10.04 6.23 62.38
C ALA A 30 8.99 7.07 61.64
N SER A 31 8.80 8.33 62.01
CA SER A 31 7.87 9.23 61.34
C SER A 31 8.33 9.59 59.92
N GLN A 32 9.63 9.85 59.74
CA GLN A 32 10.22 10.06 58.42
C GLN A 32 10.08 8.83 57.52
N LEU A 33 10.35 7.63 58.04
CA LEU A 33 10.21 6.39 57.28
C LEU A 33 8.76 6.15 56.85
N LYS A 34 7.80 6.46 57.73
CA LYS A 34 6.37 6.36 57.43
C LYS A 34 5.95 7.38 56.36
N SER A 35 6.42 8.62 56.45
CA SER A 35 6.16 9.64 55.43
C SER A 35 6.71 9.21 54.08
N PHE A 36 7.97 8.77 54.05
CA PHE A 36 8.63 8.30 52.83
C PHE A 36 7.89 7.12 52.19
N ARG A 37 7.43 6.16 53.00
CA ARG A 37 6.63 5.04 52.52
C ARG A 37 5.32 5.51 51.90
N ASN A 38 4.63 6.45 52.54
CA ASN A 38 3.38 7.01 52.01
C ASN A 38 3.63 7.72 50.67
N ASP A 39 4.70 8.51 50.58
CA ASP A 39 5.07 9.20 49.34
C ASP A 39 5.37 8.21 48.22
N LEU A 40 6.15 7.14 48.49
CA LEU A 40 6.40 6.09 47.52
C LEU A 40 5.11 5.40 47.06
N THR A 41 4.19 5.10 47.97
CA THR A 41 2.91 4.50 47.58
C THR A 41 2.07 5.44 46.72
N SER A 42 2.07 6.73 47.03
CA SER A 42 1.37 7.76 46.24
C SER A 42 1.96 7.88 44.83
N ILE A 43 3.29 7.95 44.73
CA ILE A 43 4.01 8.01 43.46
C ILE A 43 3.75 6.77 42.62
N ALA A 44 3.80 5.58 43.22
CA ALA A 44 3.54 4.32 42.53
C ALA A 44 2.08 4.25 42.01
N GLN A 45 1.12 4.69 42.82
CA GLN A 45 -0.29 4.77 42.43
C GLN A 45 -0.48 5.76 41.27
N HIS A 46 0.15 6.92 41.35
CA HIS A 46 0.08 7.95 40.31
C HIS A 46 0.72 7.46 39.00
N ALA A 47 1.91 6.87 39.07
CA ALA A 47 2.59 6.30 37.92
C ALA A 47 1.73 5.22 37.23
N ARG A 48 1.13 4.32 38.01
CA ARG A 48 0.22 3.29 37.48
C ARG A 48 -0.96 3.90 36.74
N ASN A 49 -1.63 4.88 37.35
CA ASN A 49 -2.80 5.53 36.75
C ASN A 49 -2.43 6.30 35.47
N THR A 50 -1.28 6.96 35.46
CA THR A 50 -0.77 7.66 34.28
C THR A 50 -0.44 6.68 33.16
N ILE A 51 0.26 5.58 33.44
CA ILE A 51 0.56 4.54 32.44
C ILE A 51 -0.73 3.95 31.87
N GLU A 52 -1.71 3.62 32.72
CA GLU A 52 -2.99 3.07 32.27
C GLU A 52 -3.75 4.05 31.37
N THR A 53 -3.79 5.32 31.76
CA THR A 53 -4.46 6.38 31.01
C THR A 53 -3.79 6.63 29.67
N ASP A 54 -2.45 6.72 29.67
CA ASP A 54 -1.67 6.95 28.46
C ASP A 54 -1.80 5.76 27.49
N THR A 55 -1.73 4.53 28.00
CA THR A 55 -1.92 3.32 27.19
C THR A 55 -3.30 3.29 26.56
N ARG A 56 -4.36 3.62 27.32
CA ARG A 56 -5.73 3.71 26.77
C ARG A 56 -5.86 4.79 25.70
N HIS A 57 -5.26 5.96 25.94
CA HIS A 57 -5.29 7.06 25.00
C HIS A 57 -4.56 6.70 23.70
N PHE A 58 -3.37 6.12 23.80
CA PHE A 58 -2.57 5.66 22.68
C PHE A 58 -3.31 4.59 21.86
N LEU A 59 -3.90 3.58 22.51
CA LEU A 59 -4.68 2.55 21.84
C LEU A 59 -5.90 3.13 21.12
N LYS A 60 -6.63 4.05 21.77
CA LYS A 60 -7.80 4.71 21.16
C LYS A 60 -7.41 5.56 19.94
N THR A 61 -6.33 6.31 20.05
CA THR A 61 -5.81 7.17 18.97
C THR A 61 -5.30 6.35 17.79
N ASN A 62 -4.57 5.26 18.07
CA ASN A 62 -4.09 4.39 17.01
C ASN A 62 -5.21 3.60 16.37
N LYS A 63 -6.24 3.19 17.11
CA LYS A 63 -7.37 2.45 16.54
C LYS A 63 -8.03 3.22 15.40
N SER A 64 -8.31 4.53 15.58
CA SER A 64 -8.88 5.34 14.50
C SER A 64 -7.93 5.51 13.32
N TYR A 65 -6.62 5.68 13.60
CA TYR A 65 -5.61 5.78 12.55
C TYR A 65 -5.49 4.49 11.73
N PHE A 66 -5.47 3.34 12.40
CA PHE A 66 -5.45 2.02 11.76
C PHE A 66 -6.74 1.76 10.99
N GLU A 67 -7.93 2.00 11.57
CA GLU A 67 -9.20 1.82 10.85
C GLU A 67 -9.25 2.63 9.55
N THR A 68 -8.82 3.89 9.59
CA THR A 68 -8.81 4.76 8.40
C THR A 68 -7.82 4.29 7.35
N ARG A 69 -6.59 3.92 7.77
CA ARG A 69 -5.56 3.40 6.87
C ARG A 69 -5.93 2.04 6.29
N THR A 70 -6.47 1.13 7.08
CA THR A 70 -6.90 -0.20 6.64
C THR A 70 -8.05 -0.12 5.64
N GLN A 71 -9.01 0.79 5.84
CA GLN A 71 -10.07 1.03 4.85
C GLN A 71 -9.52 1.58 3.53
N GLN A 72 -8.58 2.54 3.59
CA GLN A 72 -7.91 3.06 2.41
C GLN A 72 -7.11 1.98 1.67
N ILE A 73 -6.33 1.18 2.41
CA ILE A 73 -5.54 0.07 1.85
C ILE A 73 -6.47 -0.94 1.19
N LYS A 74 -7.56 -1.36 1.85
CA LYS A 74 -8.53 -2.32 1.31
C LYS A 74 -9.16 -1.83 0.01
N ARG A 75 -9.48 -0.53 -0.06
CA ARG A 75 -10.01 0.10 -1.27
C ARG A 75 -8.96 0.15 -2.38
N TRP A 76 -7.72 0.51 -2.07
CA TRP A 76 -6.60 0.53 -3.02
C TRP A 76 -6.25 -0.86 -3.55
N THR A 77 -6.16 -1.87 -2.68
CA THR A 77 -5.90 -3.26 -3.08
C THR A 77 -7.04 -3.84 -3.92
N SER A 78 -8.28 -3.40 -3.68
CA SER A 78 -9.41 -3.84 -4.50
C SER A 78 -9.47 -3.15 -5.85
N ILE A 79 -9.07 -1.88 -5.97
CA ILE A 79 -9.22 -1.08 -7.19
C ILE A 79 -8.00 -1.20 -8.12
N SER A 80 -6.79 -1.29 -7.55
CA SER A 80 -5.53 -1.34 -8.31
C SER A 80 -5.45 -2.47 -9.34
N PRO A 81 -5.91 -3.71 -9.06
CA PRO A 81 -5.91 -4.78 -10.05
C PRO A 81 -6.82 -4.45 -11.25
N TRP A 82 -8.02 -3.93 -11.00
CA TRP A 82 -8.96 -3.60 -12.08
C TRP A 82 -8.49 -2.45 -12.97
N LEU A 83 -7.84 -1.45 -12.38
CA LEU A 83 -7.25 -0.34 -13.15
C LEU A 83 -6.12 -0.84 -14.06
N THR A 84 -5.25 -1.71 -13.55
CA THR A 84 -4.13 -2.25 -14.34
C THR A 84 -4.62 -3.19 -15.43
N THR A 85 -5.56 -4.09 -15.15
CA THR A 85 -6.14 -4.97 -16.17
C THR A 85 -6.93 -4.19 -17.22
N GLY A 86 -7.69 -3.16 -16.81
CA GLY A 86 -8.45 -2.33 -17.74
C GLY A 86 -7.56 -1.55 -18.70
N LEU A 87 -6.46 -1.00 -18.20
CA LEU A 87 -5.48 -0.30 -19.03
C LEU A 87 -4.78 -1.23 -20.01
N ALA A 88 -4.39 -2.44 -19.57
CA ALA A 88 -3.77 -3.44 -20.43
C ALA A 88 -4.72 -3.87 -21.56
N LEU A 89 -5.99 -4.15 -21.26
CA LEU A 89 -6.99 -4.52 -22.26
C LEU A 89 -7.25 -3.40 -23.27
N MET A 90 -7.32 -2.15 -22.82
CA MET A 90 -7.45 -0.99 -23.71
C MET A 90 -6.27 -0.87 -24.69
N VAL A 91 -5.04 -1.07 -24.22
CA VAL A 91 -3.85 -1.02 -25.08
C VAL A 91 -3.89 -2.13 -26.13
N ILE A 92 -4.26 -3.36 -25.73
CA ILE A 92 -4.38 -4.48 -26.67
C ILE A 92 -5.44 -4.20 -27.74
N ALA A 93 -6.62 -3.71 -27.33
CA ALA A 93 -7.69 -3.38 -28.25
C ALA A 93 -7.29 -2.29 -29.26
N LEU A 94 -6.57 -1.26 -28.81
CA LEU A 94 -6.04 -0.21 -29.68
C LEU A 94 -5.04 -0.77 -30.71
N MET A 95 -4.13 -1.64 -30.29
CA MET A 95 -3.16 -2.26 -31.19
C MET A 95 -3.83 -3.15 -32.24
N MET A 96 -4.82 -3.96 -31.84
CA MET A 96 -5.61 -4.78 -32.78
C MET A 96 -6.39 -3.91 -33.77
N GLY A 97 -7.03 -2.84 -33.30
CA GLY A 97 -7.78 -1.91 -34.14
C GLY A 97 -6.89 -1.19 -35.16
N LEU A 98 -5.73 -0.70 -34.73
CA LEU A 98 -4.73 -0.08 -35.60
C LEU A 98 -4.22 -1.08 -36.64
N SER A 99 -3.86 -2.29 -36.24
CA SER A 99 -3.41 -3.33 -37.17
C SER A 99 -4.45 -3.63 -38.25
N TRP A 100 -5.71 -3.83 -37.84
CA TRP A 100 -6.80 -4.13 -38.77
C TRP A 100 -7.07 -2.96 -39.72
N PHE A 101 -7.05 -1.73 -39.20
CA PHE A 101 -7.21 -0.52 -40.01
C PHE A 101 -6.14 -0.42 -41.10
N TRP A 102 -4.86 -0.58 -40.73
CA TRP A 102 -3.75 -0.53 -41.68
C TRP A 102 -3.81 -1.66 -42.70
N THR A 103 -4.15 -2.90 -42.29
CA THR A 103 -4.31 -4.02 -43.22
C THR A 103 -5.42 -3.79 -44.23
N SER A 104 -6.58 -3.27 -43.78
CA SER A 104 -7.71 -2.95 -44.66
C SER A 104 -7.38 -1.83 -45.65
N MET A 105 -6.65 -0.80 -45.19
CA MET A 105 -6.25 0.31 -46.03
C MET A 105 -5.24 -0.12 -47.11
N LEU A 106 -4.20 -0.88 -46.74
CA LEU A 106 -3.16 -1.33 -47.67
C LEU A 106 -3.71 -2.32 -48.71
N THR A 107 -4.55 -3.26 -48.30
CA THR A 107 -5.17 -4.21 -49.24
C THR A 107 -6.02 -3.51 -50.30
N ASN A 108 -6.79 -2.49 -49.91
CA ASN A 108 -7.57 -1.70 -50.87
C ASN A 108 -6.71 -0.83 -51.80
N SER A 109 -5.58 -0.29 -51.33
CA SER A 109 -4.74 0.58 -52.17
C SER A 109 -3.90 -0.21 -53.18
N GLU A 110 -3.39 -1.39 -52.79
CA GLU A 110 -2.61 -2.26 -53.69
C GLU A 110 -3.51 -2.86 -54.79
N LEU A 111 -4.73 -3.30 -54.46
CA LEU A 111 -5.68 -3.87 -55.43
C LEU A 111 -6.16 -2.84 -56.47
N THR A 112 -6.37 -1.59 -56.04
CA THR A 112 -6.78 -0.51 -56.95
C THR A 112 -5.64 -0.07 -57.87
N GLN A 113 -4.39 -0.10 -57.41
CA GLN A 113 -3.21 0.25 -58.22
C GLN A 113 -2.91 -0.82 -59.29
N MET A 114 -3.20 -2.10 -59.02
CA MET A 114 -3.11 -3.19 -60.00
C MET A 114 -4.33 -3.29 -60.93
N GLY A 115 -5.34 -2.41 -60.78
CA GLY A 115 -6.54 -2.39 -61.62
C GLY A 115 -7.48 -3.58 -61.41
N LEU A 116 -7.37 -4.27 -60.27
CA LEU A 116 -8.18 -5.44 -59.92
C LEU A 116 -9.27 -5.01 -58.92
N THR A 117 -10.51 -4.90 -59.39
CA THR A 117 -11.65 -4.68 -58.50
C THR A 117 -12.10 -6.02 -57.93
N ARG A 118 -11.93 -6.20 -56.63
CA ARG A 118 -12.47 -7.36 -55.90
C ARG A 118 -13.98 -7.18 -55.75
N ILE A 119 -14.76 -8.02 -56.42
CA ILE A 119 -16.19 -8.13 -56.18
C ILE A 119 -16.39 -9.40 -55.35
N ASP A 120 -16.77 -9.23 -54.08
CA ASP A 120 -17.14 -10.33 -53.20
C ASP A 120 -18.66 -10.57 -53.35
N GLN A 121 -19.03 -11.67 -54.00
CA GLN A 121 -20.42 -12.13 -54.06
C GLN A 121 -20.47 -13.62 -53.73
N ASN A 122 -21.28 -13.98 -52.73
CA ASN A 122 -21.65 -15.34 -52.37
C ASN A 122 -20.48 -16.34 -52.23
N ASP A 123 -19.59 -16.10 -51.26
CA ASP A 123 -18.50 -17.02 -50.86
C ASP A 123 -17.44 -17.33 -51.95
N GLN A 124 -17.43 -16.57 -53.04
CA GLN A 124 -16.44 -16.70 -54.09
C GLN A 124 -15.88 -15.33 -54.48
N THR A 125 -14.55 -15.22 -54.44
CA THR A 125 -13.84 -14.00 -54.83
C THR A 125 -13.54 -14.04 -56.32
N TRP A 126 -14.18 -13.17 -57.11
CA TRP A 126 -13.89 -13.06 -58.53
C TRP A 126 -13.01 -11.82 -58.77
N LEU A 127 -11.90 -12.03 -59.46
CA LEU A 127 -11.03 -10.96 -59.93
C LEU A 127 -11.53 -10.53 -61.31
N VAL A 128 -12.28 -9.43 -61.37
CA VAL A 128 -12.69 -8.85 -62.66
C VAL A 128 -11.50 -8.06 -63.20
N MET A 129 -10.83 -8.63 -64.21
CA MET A 129 -9.72 -7.96 -64.86
C MET A 129 -10.26 -6.89 -65.81
N ASN A 130 -9.64 -5.71 -65.81
CA ASN A 130 -10.04 -4.61 -66.67
C ASN A 130 -9.73 -4.96 -68.14
N PRO A 131 -10.75 -5.07 -69.03
CA PRO A 131 -10.58 -5.56 -70.40
C PRO A 131 -9.70 -4.66 -71.27
N ASP A 132 -9.53 -3.39 -70.89
CA ASP A 132 -8.71 -2.44 -71.66
C ASP A 132 -7.21 -2.52 -71.29
N LYS A 133 -6.87 -3.15 -70.15
CA LYS A 133 -5.50 -3.20 -69.61
C LYS A 133 -4.92 -4.60 -69.50
N THR A 134 -5.74 -5.63 -69.63
CA THR A 134 -5.32 -7.02 -69.42
C THR A 134 -5.75 -7.89 -70.59
N ALA A 135 -4.82 -8.70 -71.10
CA ALA A 135 -5.08 -9.63 -72.20
C ALA A 135 -4.64 -11.04 -71.82
N LEU A 136 -5.43 -12.04 -72.19
CA LEU A 136 -5.06 -13.45 -72.02
C LEU A 136 -4.19 -13.87 -73.21
N LYS A 137 -2.96 -14.32 -72.93
CA LYS A 137 -2.03 -14.85 -73.92
C LYS A 137 -1.57 -16.24 -73.52
N ASN A 138 -1.34 -17.12 -74.51
CA ASN A 138 -0.69 -18.39 -74.26
C ASN A 138 0.82 -18.15 -74.07
N CYS A 139 1.36 -18.45 -72.88
CA CYS A 139 2.79 -18.55 -72.68
C CYS A 139 3.24 -19.99 -72.57
N THR A 140 4.53 -20.23 -72.75
CA THR A 140 5.17 -21.50 -72.41
C THR A 140 5.96 -21.36 -71.12
N LEU A 141 5.57 -22.11 -70.09
CA LEU A 141 6.36 -22.26 -68.85
C LEU A 141 6.87 -23.70 -68.80
N ALA A 142 8.18 -23.88 -68.67
CA ALA A 142 8.81 -25.20 -68.68
C ALA A 142 8.36 -26.10 -69.86
N SER A 143 8.28 -25.50 -71.06
CA SER A 143 7.86 -26.16 -72.31
C SER A 143 6.39 -26.65 -72.35
N ALA A 144 5.55 -26.29 -71.37
CA ALA A 144 4.12 -26.53 -71.39
C ALA A 144 3.35 -25.24 -71.73
N PRO A 145 2.37 -25.26 -72.65
CA PRO A 145 1.53 -24.11 -72.94
C PRO A 145 0.56 -23.88 -71.77
N MET A 146 0.56 -22.66 -71.22
CA MET A 146 -0.36 -22.20 -70.18
C MET A 146 -0.94 -20.83 -70.52
N LEU A 147 -2.15 -20.57 -70.04
CA LEU A 147 -2.79 -19.26 -70.16
C LEU A 147 -2.12 -18.29 -69.17
N CYS A 148 -1.53 -17.22 -69.68
CA CYS A 148 -1.03 -16.09 -68.90
C CYS A 148 -1.92 -14.88 -69.04
N ILE A 149 -1.89 -14.03 -68.01
CA ILE A 149 -2.47 -12.70 -68.05
C ILE A 149 -1.34 -11.71 -68.32
N GLU A 150 -1.41 -11.02 -69.46
CA GLU A 150 -0.53 -9.90 -69.79
C GLU A 150 -1.17 -8.61 -69.26
N ILE A 151 -0.51 -7.97 -68.29
CA ILE A 151 -0.93 -6.68 -67.74
C ILE A 151 -0.10 -5.60 -68.43
N LYS A 152 -0.73 -4.71 -69.18
CA LYS A 152 -0.04 -3.55 -69.77
C LYS A 152 0.11 -2.47 -68.71
N GLU A 153 1.28 -2.42 -68.07
CA GLU A 153 1.69 -1.25 -67.29
C GLU A 153 1.98 -0.08 -68.24
N ARG A 154 1.45 1.09 -67.89
CA ARG A 154 1.86 2.37 -68.47
C ARG A 154 2.55 3.17 -67.40
#